data_AF-A0A925W702-F1
#
_entry.id   AF-A0A925W702-F1
#
_cell.length_a   1.000
_cell.length_b   1.000
_cell.length_c   1.000
_cell.angle_alpha   90.00
_cell.angle_beta   90.00
_cell.angle_gamma   90.00
#
_symmetry.space_group_name_H-M   'P 1'
#
loop_
_entity.id
_entity.type
_entity.pdbx_description
1 polymer ?
#
loop_
_entity_poly.entity_id
_entity_poly.type
_entity_poly.pdbx_seq_one_letter_code
_entity_poly.pdbx_strand_id
1 'polypeptide(L)' 'ARVSGPGDPGYTATAVMLGESGLCLALDGDRLPDRAGSLTPATAMGSVLVERLVTAGHTYTVASS' A
#
# COMPACT_ATOMS: atom_id res chain seq x y z
N ALA A 1 -5.37 6.16 15.37
CA ALA A 1 -5.54 5.66 13.99
C ALA A 1 -5.83 4.16 14.04
N ARG A 2 -6.57 3.62 13.07
CA ARG A 2 -6.89 2.20 12.95
C ARG A 2 -6.67 1.73 11.51
N VAL A 3 -6.09 0.54 11.38
CA VAL A 3 -5.86 -0.15 10.11
C VAL A 3 -6.56 -1.51 10.18
N SER A 4 -7.25 -1.88 9.11
CA SER A 4 -7.86 -3.21 8.95
C SER A 4 -7.76 -3.69 7.50
N GLY A 5 -7.87 -4.99 7.27
CA GLY A 5 -7.89 -5.58 5.94
C GLY A 5 -8.43 -7.00 5.98
N PRO A 6 -8.66 -7.63 4.83
CA PRO A 6 -9.21 -8.98 4.75
C PRO A 6 -8.21 -10.04 5.22
N GLY A 7 -8.74 -11.07 5.89
CA GLY A 7 -7.97 -12.21 6.37
C GLY A 7 -7.20 -11.93 7.66
N ASP A 8 -6.32 -12.87 8.02
CA ASP A 8 -5.53 -12.74 9.23
C ASP A 8 -4.42 -11.67 9.04
N PRO A 9 -4.12 -10.89 10.09
CA PRO A 9 -3.07 -9.87 10.00
C PRO A 9 -1.67 -10.43 9.75
N GLY A 10 -1.40 -11.68 10.17
CA GLY A 10 -0.07 -12.28 10.14
C GLY A 10 0.37 -12.77 8.77
N TYR A 11 -0.59 -13.14 7.91
CA TYR A 11 -0.31 -13.77 6.64
C TYR A 11 -1.11 -13.14 5.50
N THR A 12 -2.44 -13.26 5.53
CA THR A 12 -3.28 -12.87 4.39
C THR A 12 -3.17 -11.38 4.09
N ALA A 13 -3.32 -10.53 5.11
CA ALA A 13 -3.22 -9.08 4.93
C ALA A 13 -1.81 -8.65 4.48
N THR A 14 -0.77 -9.31 4.98
CA THR A 14 0.63 -9.04 4.58
C THR A 14 0.91 -9.48 3.15
N ALA A 15 0.37 -10.63 2.73
CA ALA A 15 0.50 -11.12 1.36
C ALA A 15 -0.17 -10.18 0.36
N VAL A 16 -1.35 -9.64 0.71
CA VAL A 16 -2.02 -8.59 -0.09
C VAL A 16 -1.16 -7.32 -0.15
N MET A 17 -0.59 -6.88 0.97
CA MET A 17 0.32 -5.72 0.99
C MET A 17 1.53 -5.90 0.06
N LEU A 18 2.15 -7.08 0.08
CA LEU A 18 3.28 -7.40 -0.79
C LEU A 18 2.86 -7.46 -2.27
N GLY A 19 1.73 -8.10 -2.57
CA GLY A 19 1.18 -8.21 -3.92
C GLY A 19 0.87 -6.85 -4.52
N GLU A 20 0.13 -6.01 -3.81
CA GLU A 20 -0.20 -4.66 -4.29
C GLU A 20 1.03 -3.74 -4.39
N SER A 21 2.05 -3.93 -3.55
CA SER A 21 3.33 -3.23 -3.71
C SER A 21 4.02 -3.60 -5.02
N GLY A 22 4.05 -4.89 -5.36
CA GLY A 22 4.61 -5.36 -6.64
C GLY A 22 3.83 -4.82 -7.84
N LEU A 23 2.49 -4.88 -7.78
CA LEU A 23 1.63 -4.34 -8.84
C LEU A 23 1.76 -2.82 -8.98
N CYS A 24 1.89 -2.09 -7.88
CA CYS A 24 2.12 -0.65 -7.89
C CYS A 24 3.39 -0.29 -8.67
N LEU A 25 4.49 -0.99 -8.41
CA LEU A 25 5.76 -0.76 -9.11
C LEU A 25 5.69 -1.17 -10.59
N ALA A 26 4.95 -2.23 -10.91
CA ALA A 26 4.88 -2.78 -12.26
C ALA A 26 3.93 -1.99 -13.18
N LEU A 27 2.84 -1.43 -12.64
CA LEU A 27 1.71 -0.95 -13.43
C LEU A 27 1.45 0.55 -13.32
N ASP A 28 1.92 1.23 -12.27
CA ASP A 28 1.59 2.64 -12.00
C ASP A 28 2.79 3.58 -12.18
N GLY A 29 3.82 3.20 -12.95
CA GLY A 29 5.09 3.93 -13.05
C GLY A 29 4.96 5.41 -13.45
N ASP A 30 3.94 5.77 -14.23
CA ASP A 30 3.61 7.15 -14.61
C ASP A 30 3.09 8.02 -13.45
N ARG A 31 2.63 7.38 -12.38
CA ARG A 31 2.10 8.00 -11.16
C ARG A 31 3.10 7.96 -10.01
N LEU A 32 4.24 7.29 -10.18
CA LEU A 32 5.28 7.17 -9.16
C LEU A 32 6.28 8.33 -9.22
N PRO A 33 6.86 8.73 -8.07
CA PRO A 33 7.97 9.68 -8.07
C PRO A 33 9.17 9.14 -8.87
N ASP A 34 9.85 10.01 -9.61
CA ASP A 34 11.12 9.68 -10.29
C ASP A 34 12.26 9.53 -9.25
N ARG A 35 12.33 8.35 -8.63
CA ARG A 35 13.30 8.00 -7.57
C ARG A 35 13.71 6.55 -7.70
N ALA A 36 14.96 6.27 -7.36
CA ALA A 36 15.52 4.91 -7.38
C ALA A 36 16.36 4.63 -6.12
N GLY A 37 16.59 3.35 -5.86
CA GLY A 37 17.39 2.86 -4.72
C GLY A 37 16.57 2.02 -3.73
N SER A 38 17.13 1.79 -2.54
CA SER A 38 16.43 1.11 -1.45
C SER A 38 15.55 2.12 -0.71
N LEU A 39 14.29 2.18 -1.11
CA LEU A 39 13.31 3.14 -0.61
C LEU A 39 12.27 2.46 0.27
N THR A 40 11.75 3.20 1.25
CA THR A 40 10.56 2.75 1.98
C THR A 40 9.33 2.81 1.08
N PRO A 41 8.32 1.94 1.29
CA PRO A 41 7.09 1.97 0.50
C PRO A 41 6.40 3.34 0.45
N ALA A 42 6.40 4.06 1.57
CA ALA A 42 5.84 5.42 1.63
C ALA A 42 6.59 6.40 0.70
N THR A 43 7.90 6.24 0.53
CA THR A 43 8.73 7.10 -0.32
C THR A 43 8.62 6.72 -1.80
N ALA A 44 8.54 5.43 -2.09
CA ALA A 44 8.49 4.91 -3.46
C ALA A 44 7.10 4.95 -4.09
N MET A 45 6.05 4.70 -3.30
CA MET A 45 4.69 4.46 -3.82
C MET A 45 3.62 5.37 -3.22
N GLY A 46 3.80 5.84 -1.98
CA GLY A 46 2.95 6.85 -1.35
C GLY A 46 1.44 6.55 -1.43
N SER A 47 0.66 7.53 -1.88
CA SER A 47 -0.80 7.39 -2.02
C SER A 47 -1.22 6.37 -3.06
N VAL A 48 -0.42 6.11 -4.09
CA VAL A 48 -0.75 5.12 -5.14
C VAL A 48 -0.91 3.74 -4.52
N LEU A 49 0.02 3.34 -3.66
CA LEU A 49 -0.11 2.08 -2.91
C LEU A 49 -1.31 2.09 -1.96
N VAL A 50 -1.59 3.21 -1.30
CA VAL A 50 -2.75 3.31 -0.40
C VAL A 50 -4.06 3.09 -1.16
N GLU A 51 -4.22 3.70 -2.34
CA GLU A 51 -5.40 3.52 -3.19
C GLU A 51 -5.58 2.06 -3.64
N ARG A 52 -4.49 1.40 -4.03
CA ARG A 52 -4.51 -0.02 -4.38
C ARG A 52 -4.93 -0.90 -3.21
N LEU A 53 -4.37 -0.66 -2.03
CA LEU A 53 -4.71 -1.41 -0.82
C LEU A 53 -6.16 -1.19 -0.40
N VAL A 54 -6.67 0.04 -0.49
CA VAL A 54 -8.09 0.33 -0.27
C VAL A 54 -8.97 -0.42 -1.27
N THR A 55 -8.58 -0.44 -2.54
CA THR A 55 -9.27 -1.21 -3.58
C THR A 55 -9.25 -2.72 -3.29
N ALA A 56 -8.16 -3.23 -2.72
CA ALA A 56 -8.01 -4.60 -2.24
C ALA A 56 -8.71 -4.89 -0.90
N GLY A 57 -9.49 -3.94 -0.37
CA GLY A 57 -10.32 -4.12 0.84
C GLY A 57 -9.64 -3.73 2.16
N HIS A 58 -8.45 -3.11 2.13
CA HIS A 58 -7.88 -2.50 3.33
C HIS A 58 -8.59 -1.20 3.69
N THR A 59 -8.60 -0.87 4.97
CA THR A 59 -9.20 0.37 5.50
C THR A 59 -8.21 1.06 6.41
N TYR A 60 -8.04 2.36 6.21
CA TYR A 60 -7.17 3.22 7.00
C TYR A 60 -8.01 4.38 7.56
N THR A 61 -8.04 4.52 8.88
CA THR A 61 -8.79 5.59 9.55
C THR A 61 -7.90 6.30 10.56
N VAL A 62 -7.97 7.62 10.58
CA VAL A 62 -7.29 8.47 11.57
C VAL A 62 -8.35 9.08 12.48
N ALA A 63 -8.08 9.08 13.80
CA ALA A 63 -8.98 9.76 14.73
C ALA A 63 -8.60 11.25 14.72
N SER A 64 -9.58 12.12 14.53
CA SER A 64 -9.43 13.55 14.80
C SER A 64 -9.47 13.77 16.32
N SER A 65 -8.57 14.62 16.84
CA SER A 65 -8.62 15.12 18.22
C SER A 65 -9.61 16.27 18.35
#